data_AF-A0A8I2FU25-F1
#
_entry.id   AF-A0A8I2FU25-F1
#
_cell.length_a   1.000
_cell.length_b   1.000
_cell.length_c   1.000
_cell.angle_alpha   90.00
_cell.angle_beta   90.00
_cell.angle_gamma   90.00
#
_symmetry.space_group_name_H-M   'P 1'
#
loop_
_entity.id
_entity.type
_entity.pdbx_description
1 polymer ?
#
loop_
_entity_poly.entity_id
_entity_poly.type
_entity_poly.pdbx_seq_one_letter_code
_entity_poly.pdbx_strand_id
1 'polypeptide(L)' 'MEKQAEVMDNWLRIRLDTVLPEIMRREKIDMWVVICREYNEDPVFLTLVPSRWYAARRTTMLVFFDQGKEGVER' A
#
# COMPACT_ATOMS: atom_id res chain seq x y z
N MET A 1 21.06 -7.07 5.74
CA MET A 1 19.93 -6.77 4.84
C MET A 1 18.61 -7.30 5.39
N GLU A 2 18.53 -8.53 5.89
CA GLU A 2 17.26 -9.09 6.42
C GLU A 2 16.64 -8.27 7.56
N LYS A 3 17.43 -7.86 8.56
CA LYS A 3 16.95 -7.00 9.65
C LYS A 3 16.37 -5.66 9.18
N GLN A 4 16.87 -5.12 8.07
CA GLN A 4 16.35 -3.86 7.50
C GLN A 4 15.00 -4.11 6.82
N ALA A 5 14.87 -5.21 6.09
CA ALA A 5 13.61 -5.62 5.49
C ALA A 5 12.51 -5.80 6.55
N GLU A 6 12.82 -6.47 7.66
CA GLU A 6 11.89 -6.65 8.77
C GLU A 6 11.40 -5.31 9.36
N VAL A 7 12.29 -4.34 9.53
CA VAL A 7 11.91 -3.00 10.02
C VAL A 7 11.00 -2.29 9.02
N MET A 8 11.33 -2.33 7.73
CA MET A 8 10.54 -1.70 6.68
C MET A 8 9.15 -2.34 6.54
N ASP A 9 9.06 -3.67 6.62
CA ASP A 9 7.81 -4.41 6.55
C ASP A 9 6.94 -4.15 7.79
N ASN A 10 7.55 -3.99 8.97
CA ASN A 10 6.84 -3.55 10.17
C ASN A 10 6.25 -2.14 10.02
N TRP A 11 6.98 -1.20 9.40
CA TRP A 11 6.47 0.12 9.10
C TRP A 11 5.37 0.11 8.04
N LEU A 12 5.50 -0.73 7.01
CA LEU A 12 4.44 -0.93 6.02
C LEU A 12 3.13 -1.36 6.71
N ARG A 13 3.19 -2.35 7.59
CA ARG A 13 2.02 -2.79 8.37
C ARG A 13 1.39 -1.63 9.13
N ILE A 14 2.18 -0.90 9.92
CA ILE A 14 1.67 0.25 10.68
C ILE A 14 1.03 1.29 9.76
N ARG A 15 1.66 1.63 8.64
CA ARG A 15 1.13 2.60 7.67
C ARG A 15 -0.22 2.18 7.11
N LEU A 16 -0.35 0.92 6.68
CA LEU A 16 -1.58 0.40 6.11
C LEU A 16 -2.70 0.29 7.16
N ASP A 17 -2.36 0.05 8.42
CA ASP A 17 -3.34 -0.10 9.51
C ASP A 17 -3.74 1.26 10.15
N THR A 18 -3.01 2.35 9.87
CA THR A 18 -3.25 3.68 10.47
C THR A 18 -3.41 4.78 9.41
N VAL A 19 -2.32 5.14 8.73
CA VAL A 19 -2.24 6.28 7.80
C VAL A 19 -3.17 6.11 6.60
N LEU A 20 -3.22 4.91 6.01
CA LEU A 20 -4.05 4.64 4.84
C LEU A 20 -5.55 4.88 5.13
N PRO A 21 -6.17 4.23 6.14
CA PRO A 21 -7.56 4.51 6.49
C PRO A 21 -7.81 5.97 6.86
N GLU A 22 -6.88 6.63 7.56
CA GLU A 22 -7.02 8.04 7.93
C GLU A 22 -7.14 8.95 6.70
N ILE A 23 -6.25 8.79 5.72
CA ILE A 23 -6.25 9.57 4.48
C ILE A 23 -7.48 9.24 3.63
N MET A 24 -7.82 7.96 3.48
CA MET A 24 -9.01 7.53 2.72
C MET A 24 -10.28 8.20 3.26
N ARG A 25 -10.48 8.20 4.59
CA ARG A 25 -11.63 8.85 5.23
C ARG A 25 -11.61 10.35 5.11
N ARG A 26 -10.44 10.97 5.29
CA ARG A 26 -10.28 12.42 5.19
C ARG A 26 -10.68 12.92 3.79
N GLU A 27 -10.25 12.19 2.76
CA GLU A 27 -10.52 12.53 1.36
C GLU A 27 -11.83 11.94 0.82
N LYS A 28 -12.60 11.21 1.64
CA LYS A 28 -13.86 10.53 1.27
C LYS A 28 -13.67 9.55 0.09
N ILE A 29 -12.62 8.75 0.15
CA ILE A 29 -12.29 7.71 -0.81
C ILE A 29 -12.71 6.36 -0.22
N ASP A 30 -13.79 5.78 -0.73
CA ASP A 30 -14.26 4.46 -0.29
C ASP A 30 -13.34 3.33 -0.79
N MET A 31 -12.82 3.47 -2.01
CA MET A 31 -11.93 2.50 -2.64
C MET A 31 -10.79 3.20 -3.38
N TRP A 32 -9.57 2.74 -3.16
CA TRP A 32 -8.39 3.21 -3.86
C TRP A 32 -7.73 2.07 -4.66
N VAL A 33 -7.66 2.25 -5.97
CA VAL A 33 -6.99 1.33 -6.88
C VAL A 33 -5.69 1.94 -7.36
N VAL A 34 -4.56 1.31 -7.03
CA VAL A 34 -3.22 1.70 -7.50
C VAL A 34 -2.82 0.73 -8.60
N ILE A 35 -2.81 1.21 -9.85
CA ILE A 35 -2.47 0.41 -11.04
C ILE A 35 -1.06 0.78 -11.47
N CYS A 36 -0.17 -0.20 -11.49
CA CYS A 36 1.21 -0.04 -11.91
C CYS A 36 1.50 -0.96 -13.10
N ARG A 37 2.36 -0.50 -14.01
CA ARG A 37 2.98 -1.34 -15.01
C ARG A 37 4.48 -1.44 -14.70
N GLU A 38 5.11 -2.55 -15.08
CA GLU A 38 6.57 -2.68 -15.03
C GLU A 38 7.24 -1.46 -15.68
N TYR A 39 8.14 -0.80 -14.95
CA TYR A 39 8.82 0.45 -15.33
C TYR A 39 7.93 1.70 -15.43
N ASN A 40 6.68 1.61 -14.99
CA ASN A 40 5.74 2.71 -14.92
C ASN A 40 4.85 2.53 -13.68
N GLU A 41 5.52 2.50 -12.53
CA GLU A 41 4.91 2.44 -11.21
C GLU A 41 4.32 3.80 -10.82
N ASP A 42 3.21 3.75 -10.10
CA ASP A 42 2.68 4.92 -9.40
C ASP A 42 3.72 5.41 -8.36
N PRO A 43 3.91 6.73 -8.16
CA PRO A 43 4.83 7.26 -7.17
C PRO A 43 4.65 6.68 -5.75
N VAL A 44 3.44 6.25 -5.39
CA VAL A 44 3.18 5.65 -4.06
C VAL A 44 3.41 4.14 -4.00
N PHE A 45 3.64 3.45 -5.12
CA PHE A 45 3.70 1.98 -5.19
C PHE A 45 4.67 1.36 -4.19
N LEU A 46 5.93 1.83 -4.16
CA LEU A 46 6.97 1.28 -3.27
C LEU A 46 6.66 1.50 -1.77
N THR A 47 5.76 2.42 -1.45
CA THR A 47 5.33 2.67 -0.06
C THR A 47 4.22 1.72 0.39
N LEU A 48 3.63 0.97 -0.54
CA LEU A 48 2.46 0.11 -0.35
C LEU A 48 2.76 -1.39 -0.51
N VAL A 49 4.00 -1.75 -0.86
CA VAL A 49 4.43 -3.15 -1.05
C VAL A 49 5.57 -3.54 -0.09
N PRO A 50 5.75 -4.83 0.19
CA PRO A 50 6.84 -5.31 1.05
C PRO A 50 8.22 -4.88 0.53
N SER A 51 9.18 -4.72 1.42
CA SER A 51 10.51 -4.16 1.09
C SER A 51 11.30 -4.99 0.07
N ARG A 52 10.91 -6.24 -0.15
CA ARG A 52 11.52 -7.14 -1.14
C ARG A 52 11.02 -6.91 -2.57
N TRP A 53 9.99 -6.09 -2.75
CA TRP A 53 9.46 -5.71 -4.05
C TRP A 53 10.19 -4.47 -4.56
N TYR A 54 10.88 -4.61 -5.69
CA TYR A 54 11.68 -3.53 -6.28
C TYR A 54 11.00 -2.82 -7.45
N ALA A 55 9.98 -3.46 -8.03
CA ALA A 55 9.23 -2.97 -9.19
C ALA A 55 7.89 -3.70 -9.28
N ALA A 56 6.92 -3.11 -10.00
CA ALA A 56 5.74 -3.84 -10.40
C ALA A 56 6.13 -4.94 -11.40
N ARG A 57 5.47 -6.09 -11.35
CA ARG A 57 5.68 -7.16 -12.33
C ARG A 57 4.50 -7.18 -13.30
N ARG A 58 4.76 -6.98 -14.60
CA ARG A 58 3.71 -6.81 -15.64
C ARG A 58 2.72 -5.70 -15.29
N THR A 59 1.44 -6.02 -15.11
CA THR A 59 0.41 -5.12 -14.58
C THR A 59 0.09 -5.57 -13.18
N THR A 60 0.38 -4.72 -12.19
CA THR A 60 0.06 -4.96 -10.79
C THR A 60 -1.04 -3.99 -10.37
N MET A 61 -2.08 -4.50 -9.70
CA MET A 61 -3.14 -3.68 -9.13
C MET A 61 -3.17 -3.93 -7.62
N LEU A 62 -3.04 -2.87 -6.84
CA LEU A 62 -3.34 -2.89 -5.42
C LEU A 62 -4.73 -2.27 -5.26
N VAL A 63 -5.61 -2.93 -4.51
CA VAL A 63 -6.97 -2.47 -4.27
C VAL A 63 -7.13 -2.33 -2.77
N PHE A 64 -7.53 -1.14 -2.32
CA PHE A 64 -7.80 -0.86 -0.93
C PHE A 64 -9.25 -0.45 -0.80
N PHE A 65 -9.99 -1.10 0.10
CA PHE A 65 -11.39 -0.78 0.37
C PHE A 65 -11.57 -0.45 1.86
N ASP A 66 -11.99 0.77 2.18
CA ASP A 66 -12.23 1.19 3.56
C ASP A 66 -13.60 0.65 4.03
N GLN A 67 -13.56 -0.30 4.96
CA GLN A 67 -14.72 -0.90 5.61
C GLN A 67 -15.12 -0.15 6.89
N GLY A 68 -14.57 1.05 7.11
CA GLY A 68 -14.88 1.86 8.28
C GLY A 68 -14.32 1.23 9.55
N LYS A 69 -15.18 0.84 10.50
CA LYS A 69 -14.68 0.31 11.79
C LYS A 69 -13.86 -0.97 11.67
N GLU A 70 -14.00 -1.70 10.57
CA GLU A 70 -13.30 -2.95 10.30
C GLU A 70 -11.90 -2.74 9.68
N GLY A 71 -11.56 -1.49 9.33
CA GLY A 71 -10.26 -1.13 8.74
C GLY A 71 -10.30 -1.14 7.22
N VAL A 72 -9.15 -1.39 6.59
CA VAL A 72 -9.02 -1.41 5.13
C VAL A 72 -8.75 -2.84 4.65
N GLU A 73 -9.61 -3.33 3.77
CA GLU A 73 -9.39 -4.57 3.01
C GLU A 73 -8.36 -4.30 1.90
N ARG A 74 -7.40 -5.21 1.72
CA ARG A 74 -6.21 -5.05 0.87
C ARG A 74 -5.76 -6.34 0.23
#